data_AF-A0A8H5R5J8-F1
#
_entry.id   AF-A0A8H5R5J8-F1
#
_cell.length_a   1.000
_cell.length_b   1.000
_cell.length_c   1.000
_cell.angle_alpha   90.00
_cell.angle_beta   90.00
_cell.angle_gamma   90.00
#
_symmetry.space_group_name_H-M   'P 1'
#
loop_
_entity.id
_entity.type
_entity.pdbx_description
1 polymer ?
#
loop_
_entity_poly.entity_id
_entity_poly.type
_entity_poly.pdbx_seq_one_letter_code
_entity_poly.pdbx_strand_id
1 'polypeptide(L)'
;MEHEPSAAMAMPRIPTCPFIMALHAFTGVQPPSLTEVLSRMIYGSNMISCAGGSLTTTYKICHAVFEERSQVPEEITENDDEYQEITKHLEFRNIPVSPERILQSYRETRQHALAAMYLIRKIVLDGHPYDDATFKEAHHILTYKIDIDIEPRNPGTVYSGEYRQSLDMRFLEPVEIPTAMFRMIADLIVYQSQPIHGDAYRRICSATEFCHRFNMIRPFQDGNGRMHRLFLTTLLLRAGICPAVYGLYAFDRFQYSQVESGCYRPGNQGLIREENVIAFETNLRLAKFVLDHIHGGWDSPADHMNTFLQVTCPRLHDPSSSRMEPE
;
A
#
# COMPACT_ATOMS: atom_id res chain seq x y z
N MET A 1 -8.95 -0.21 61.15
CA MET A 1 -7.84 0.66 60.71
C MET A 1 -7.00 -0.17 59.77
N GLU A 2 -6.65 0.43 58.63
CA GLU A 2 -5.70 -0.07 57.61
C GLU A 2 -6.23 -1.21 56.71
N HIS A 3 -6.13 -1.17 55.39
CA HIS A 3 -5.72 -0.14 54.42
C HIS A 3 -6.32 -0.58 53.07
N GLU A 4 -7.06 0.29 52.37
CA GLU A 4 -7.48 0.04 50.98
C GLU A 4 -6.26 0.09 50.04
N PRO A 5 -6.16 -0.78 49.02
CA PRO A 5 -5.16 -0.64 47.98
C PRO A 5 -5.53 0.50 47.02
N SER A 6 -4.62 1.47 46.99
CA SER A 6 -4.51 2.61 46.08
C SER A 6 -5.05 2.38 44.67
N ALA A 7 -5.94 3.28 44.24
CA ALA A 7 -6.28 3.49 42.85
C ALA A 7 -4.99 3.67 42.02
N ALA A 8 -4.76 2.77 41.07
CA ALA A 8 -3.76 2.96 40.04
C ALA A 8 -4.15 4.19 39.24
N MET A 9 -3.28 5.22 39.27
CA MET A 9 -3.44 6.40 38.44
C MET A 9 -3.45 5.97 36.98
N ALA A 10 -4.62 6.04 36.34
CA ALA A 10 -4.73 5.96 34.90
C ALA A 10 -3.89 7.09 34.32
N MET A 11 -2.76 6.73 33.70
CA MET A 11 -2.00 7.63 32.84
C MET A 11 -2.97 8.25 31.83
N PRO A 12 -3.00 9.58 31.67
CA PRO A 12 -3.84 10.20 30.67
C PRO A 12 -3.44 9.65 29.30
N ARG A 13 -4.38 8.98 28.62
CA ARG A 13 -4.21 8.58 27.21
C ARG A 13 -3.97 9.87 26.43
N ILE A 14 -2.73 10.08 25.99
CA ILE A 14 -2.39 11.15 25.05
C ILE A 14 -3.32 10.96 23.85
N PRO A 15 -4.10 11.98 23.44
CA PRO A 15 -4.95 11.86 22.26
C PRO A 15 -4.04 11.51 21.08
N THR A 16 -4.23 10.31 20.51
CA THR A 16 -3.52 9.92 19.30
C THR A 16 -3.89 10.92 18.21
N CYS A 17 -2.89 11.65 17.70
CA CYS A 17 -3.07 12.53 16.56
C CYS A 17 -3.62 11.70 15.39
N PRO A 18 -4.70 12.13 14.70
CA PRO A 18 -5.22 11.43 13.54
C PRO A 18 -4.10 11.14 12.53
N PHE A 19 -4.13 9.95 11.92
CA PHE A 19 -3.09 9.44 11.00
C PHE A 19 -2.58 10.51 10.04
N ILE A 20 -3.49 11.18 9.34
CA ILE A 20 -3.12 12.14 8.30
C ILE A 20 -2.48 13.42 8.87
N MET A 21 -2.86 13.83 10.08
CA MET A 21 -2.27 14.98 10.77
C MET A 21 -0.85 14.66 11.26
N ALA A 22 -0.63 13.44 11.73
CA ALA A 22 0.71 12.97 12.09
C ALA A 22 1.61 12.88 10.86
N LEU A 23 1.09 12.40 9.72
CA LEU A 23 1.83 12.38 8.46
C LEU A 23 2.08 13.78 7.90
N HIS A 24 1.15 14.72 8.08
CA HIS A 24 1.36 16.14 7.77
C HIS A 24 2.53 16.71 8.59
N ALA A 25 2.55 16.49 9.90
CA ALA A 25 3.64 16.95 10.76
C ALA A 25 5.00 16.33 10.35
N PHE A 26 5.01 15.08 9.88
CA PHE A 26 6.21 14.40 9.43
C PHE A 26 6.73 14.92 8.07
N THR A 27 5.83 15.19 7.13
CA THR A 27 6.19 15.51 5.73
C THR A 27 6.19 17.01 5.41
N GLY A 28 5.47 17.82 6.18
CA GLY A 28 5.15 19.22 5.85
C GLY A 28 4.12 19.39 4.73
N VAL A 29 3.54 18.31 4.22
CA VAL A 29 2.62 18.31 3.07
C VAL A 29 1.18 18.42 3.54
N GLN A 30 0.35 19.21 2.85
CA GLN A 30 -1.03 19.44 3.25
C GLN A 30 -1.86 18.13 3.27
N PRO A 31 -2.73 17.94 4.28
CA PRO A 31 -3.50 16.70 4.44
C PRO A 31 -4.30 16.25 3.21
N PRO A 32 -4.99 17.14 2.45
CA PRO A 32 -5.68 16.72 1.23
C PRO A 32 -4.72 16.12 0.18
N SER A 33 -3.55 16.71 0.00
CA SER A 33 -2.52 16.21 -0.93
C SER A 33 -1.96 14.87 -0.48
N LEU A 34 -1.73 14.68 0.82
CA LEU A 34 -1.29 13.41 1.38
C LEU A 34 -2.29 12.29 1.11
N THR A 35 -3.57 12.53 1.44
CA THR A 35 -4.65 11.57 1.22
C THR A 35 -4.78 11.24 -0.26
N GLU A 36 -4.78 12.25 -1.13
CA GLU A 36 -4.93 12.06 -2.58
C GLU A 36 -3.79 11.23 -3.18
N VAL A 37 -2.52 11.57 -2.86
CA VAL A 37 -1.34 10.86 -3.37
C VAL A 37 -1.34 9.40 -2.92
N LEU A 38 -1.60 9.14 -1.62
CA LEU A 38 -1.70 7.78 -1.10
C LEU A 38 -2.85 7.01 -1.74
N SER A 39 -3.97 7.67 -2.02
CA SER A 39 -5.11 7.03 -2.69
C SER A 39 -4.80 6.68 -4.14
N ARG A 40 -4.08 7.53 -4.88
CA ARG A 40 -3.61 7.21 -6.24
C ARG A 40 -2.62 6.06 -6.24
N MET A 41 -1.70 6.03 -5.27
CA MET A 41 -0.77 4.91 -5.08
C MET A 41 -1.55 3.59 -4.88
N ILE A 42 -2.56 3.59 -4.00
CA ILE A 42 -3.40 2.40 -3.75
C ILE A 42 -4.18 2.00 -4.99
N TYR A 43 -4.82 2.96 -5.68
CA TYR A 43 -5.56 2.70 -6.91
C TYR A 43 -4.65 2.07 -7.98
N GLY A 44 -3.52 2.71 -8.30
CA GLY A 44 -2.58 2.21 -9.29
C GLY A 44 -2.00 0.83 -8.92
N SER A 45 -1.71 0.62 -7.64
CA SER A 45 -1.28 -0.65 -7.08
C SER A 45 -2.35 -1.74 -7.24
N ASN A 46 -3.63 -1.43 -7.05
CA ASN A 46 -4.75 -2.34 -7.29
C ASN A 46 -4.94 -2.64 -8.78
N MET A 47 -4.85 -1.62 -9.64
CA MET A 47 -5.00 -1.78 -11.09
C MET A 47 -3.93 -2.69 -11.72
N ILE A 48 -2.70 -2.70 -11.18
CA ILE A 48 -1.64 -3.63 -11.59
C ILE A 48 -2.00 -5.07 -11.22
N SER A 49 -2.67 -5.27 -10.09
CA SER A 49 -3.06 -6.58 -9.57
C SER A 49 -4.47 -7.02 -10.00
N CYS A 50 -5.10 -6.32 -10.95
CA CYS A 50 -6.48 -6.57 -11.38
C CYS A 50 -7.47 -6.65 -10.18
N ALA A 51 -7.25 -5.80 -9.19
CA ALA A 51 -7.97 -5.75 -7.92
C ALA A 51 -8.66 -4.39 -7.75
N GLY A 52 -9.55 -4.31 -6.77
CA GLY A 52 -10.12 -3.03 -6.31
C GLY A 52 -11.21 -2.44 -7.22
N GLY A 53 -11.65 -1.23 -6.85
CA GLY A 53 -12.70 -0.48 -7.56
C GLY A 53 -12.17 0.65 -8.43
N SER A 54 -13.07 1.58 -8.78
CA SER A 54 -12.73 2.78 -9.54
C SER A 54 -11.83 3.75 -8.74
N LEU A 55 -11.26 4.75 -9.42
CA LEU A 55 -10.51 5.82 -8.77
C LEU A 55 -11.40 6.60 -7.77
N THR A 56 -12.62 6.93 -8.17
CA THR A 56 -13.64 7.60 -7.34
C THR A 56 -13.91 6.84 -6.06
N THR A 57 -14.19 5.54 -6.16
CA THR A 57 -14.46 4.68 -5.01
C THR A 57 -13.20 4.54 -4.14
N THR A 58 -12.02 4.45 -4.76
CA THR A 58 -10.75 4.40 -4.01
C THR A 58 -10.51 5.68 -3.20
N TYR A 59 -10.77 6.86 -3.77
CA TYR A 59 -10.67 8.14 -3.06
C TYR A 59 -11.61 8.21 -1.85
N LYS A 60 -12.88 7.81 -2.03
CA LYS A 60 -13.87 7.78 -0.93
C LYS A 60 -13.40 6.88 0.22
N ILE A 61 -13.00 5.65 -0.10
CA ILE A 61 -12.57 4.65 0.89
C ILE A 61 -11.27 5.09 1.59
N CYS A 62 -10.25 5.49 0.83
CA CYS A 62 -8.96 5.89 1.40
C CYS A 62 -9.09 7.13 2.30
N HIS A 63 -9.84 8.14 1.86
CA HIS A 63 -10.12 9.31 2.68
C HIS A 63 -10.80 8.92 3.99
N ALA A 64 -11.80 8.04 3.96
CA ALA A 64 -12.48 7.62 5.18
C ALA A 64 -11.58 6.79 6.11
N VAL A 65 -10.70 5.95 5.55
CA VAL A 65 -9.71 5.16 6.32
C VAL A 65 -8.64 6.07 6.95
N PHE A 66 -8.04 6.97 6.19
CA PHE A 66 -6.94 7.82 6.65
C PHE A 66 -7.37 8.95 7.60
N GLU A 67 -8.63 9.37 7.52
CA GLU A 67 -9.26 10.23 8.53
C GLU A 67 -9.71 9.45 9.78
N GLU A 68 -9.47 8.13 9.82
CA GLU A 68 -9.83 7.24 10.92
C GLU A 68 -11.31 7.35 11.32
N ARG A 69 -12.19 7.51 10.32
CA ARG A 69 -13.63 7.65 10.55
C ARG A 69 -14.17 6.33 11.11
N SER A 70 -14.90 6.42 12.22
CA SER A 70 -15.51 5.25 12.88
C SER A 70 -16.58 4.53 12.04
N GLN A 71 -16.94 5.08 10.87
CA GLN A 71 -18.06 4.63 10.04
C GLN A 71 -17.65 3.99 8.72
N VAL A 72 -16.38 3.64 8.47
CA VAL A 72 -16.03 2.90 7.24
C VAL A 72 -16.63 1.50 7.32
N PRO A 73 -17.69 1.19 6.57
CA PRO A 73 -18.39 -0.07 6.72
C PRO A 73 -17.48 -1.21 6.24
N GLU A 74 -17.58 -2.36 6.89
CA GLU A 74 -16.80 -3.54 6.50
C GLU A 74 -17.34 -4.16 5.21
N GLU A 75 -18.65 -4.02 4.98
CA GLU A 75 -19.38 -4.52 3.83
C GLU A 75 -20.26 -3.41 3.26
N ILE A 76 -20.56 -3.48 1.97
CA ILE A 76 -21.48 -2.60 1.27
C ILE A 76 -22.64 -3.41 0.70
N THR A 77 -23.73 -2.75 0.35
CA THR A 77 -24.97 -3.31 -0.18
C THR A 77 -25.31 -2.67 -1.52
N GLU A 78 -26.26 -3.25 -2.26
CA GLU A 78 -26.71 -2.72 -3.55
C GLU A 78 -27.26 -1.28 -3.48
N ASN A 79 -27.65 -0.82 -2.29
CA ASN A 79 -28.16 0.54 -2.08
C ASN A 79 -27.04 1.58 -1.90
N ASP A 80 -25.79 1.14 -1.72
CA ASP A 80 -24.64 2.02 -1.52
C ASP A 80 -24.07 2.50 -2.86
N ASP A 81 -23.69 3.78 -2.92
CA ASP A 81 -23.13 4.38 -4.13
C ASP A 81 -21.84 3.67 -4.57
N GLU A 82 -21.00 3.26 -3.61
CA GLU A 82 -19.77 2.50 -3.83
C GLU A 82 -20.06 1.17 -4.54
N TYR A 83 -21.15 0.50 -4.20
CA TYR A 83 -21.54 -0.76 -4.84
C TYR A 83 -21.82 -0.53 -6.32
N GLN A 84 -22.62 0.49 -6.63
CA GLN A 84 -23.00 0.84 -8.00
C GLN A 84 -21.80 1.33 -8.83
N GLU A 85 -20.89 2.10 -8.23
CA GLU A 85 -19.65 2.54 -8.90
C GLU A 85 -18.71 1.37 -9.21
N ILE A 86 -18.54 0.43 -8.27
CA ILE A 86 -17.72 -0.77 -8.48
C ILE A 86 -18.33 -1.64 -9.58
N THR A 87 -19.65 -1.85 -9.59
CA THR A 87 -20.36 -2.56 -10.65
C THR A 87 -20.00 -1.99 -12.03
N LYS A 88 -20.20 -0.68 -12.22
CA LYS A 88 -19.89 0.01 -13.48
C LYS A 88 -18.41 -0.10 -13.86
N HIS A 89 -17.52 -0.06 -12.87
CA HIS A 89 -16.09 -0.21 -13.09
C HIS A 89 -15.73 -1.61 -13.60
N LEU A 90 -16.29 -2.66 -13.00
CA LEU A 90 -16.07 -4.04 -13.42
C LEU A 90 -16.60 -4.26 -14.85
N GLU A 91 -17.79 -3.74 -15.18
CA GLU A 91 -18.36 -3.78 -16.53
C GLU A 91 -17.44 -3.08 -17.55
N PHE A 92 -17.01 -1.85 -17.25
CA PHE A 92 -16.08 -1.09 -18.10
C PHE A 92 -14.76 -1.84 -18.33
N ARG A 93 -14.29 -2.56 -17.32
CA ARG A 93 -13.07 -3.36 -17.37
C ARG A 93 -13.23 -4.71 -18.07
N ASN A 94 -14.45 -5.08 -18.48
CA ASN A 94 -14.82 -6.40 -18.98
C ASN A 94 -14.48 -7.52 -17.98
N ILE A 95 -14.67 -7.27 -16.69
CA ILE A 95 -14.54 -8.26 -15.63
C ILE A 95 -15.95 -8.77 -15.30
N PRO A 96 -16.18 -10.10 -15.22
CA PRO A 96 -17.48 -10.64 -14.83
C PRO A 96 -17.98 -10.03 -13.53
N VAL A 97 -19.21 -9.52 -13.57
CA VAL A 97 -19.86 -8.88 -12.44
C VAL A 97 -20.63 -9.94 -11.66
N SER A 98 -20.36 -10.03 -10.37
CA SER A 98 -21.18 -10.75 -9.40
C SER A 98 -21.15 -10.01 -8.06
N PRO A 99 -22.15 -10.22 -7.17
CA PRO A 99 -22.11 -9.65 -5.83
C PRO A 99 -20.82 -9.96 -5.07
N GLU A 100 -20.32 -11.20 -5.18
CA GLU A 100 -19.08 -11.62 -4.54
C GLU A 100 -17.87 -10.82 -5.05
N ARG A 101 -17.79 -10.60 -6.37
CA ARG A 101 -16.68 -9.85 -6.98
C ARG A 101 -16.74 -8.37 -6.63
N ILE A 102 -17.94 -7.79 -6.53
CA ILE A 102 -18.14 -6.39 -6.10
C ILE A 102 -17.66 -6.22 -4.65
N LEU A 103 -18.12 -7.09 -3.75
CA LEU A 103 -17.72 -7.06 -2.34
C LEU A 103 -16.22 -7.30 -2.17
N GLN A 104 -15.64 -8.23 -2.93
CA GLN A 104 -14.21 -8.46 -2.93
C GLN A 104 -13.43 -7.22 -3.41
N SER A 105 -13.87 -6.55 -4.47
CA SER A 105 -13.22 -5.32 -4.98
C SER A 105 -13.26 -4.18 -3.95
N TYR A 106 -14.36 -4.06 -3.21
CA TYR A 106 -14.48 -3.14 -2.08
C TYR A 106 -13.47 -3.48 -0.98
N ARG A 107 -13.45 -4.74 -0.51
CA ARG A 107 -12.51 -5.22 0.53
C ARG A 107 -11.06 -5.06 0.10
N GLU A 108 -10.71 -5.43 -1.13
CA GLU A 108 -9.35 -5.26 -1.70
C GLU A 108 -8.89 -3.81 -1.63
N THR A 109 -9.78 -2.83 -1.84
CA THR A 109 -9.45 -1.41 -1.74
C THR A 109 -9.29 -0.98 -0.29
N ARG A 110 -10.26 -1.33 0.57
CA ARG A 110 -10.27 -0.99 2.00
C ARG A 110 -9.07 -1.57 2.75
N GLN A 111 -8.82 -2.86 2.58
CA GLN A 111 -7.73 -3.58 3.24
C GLN A 111 -6.36 -3.08 2.80
N HIS A 112 -6.21 -2.66 1.55
CA HIS A 112 -4.99 -2.05 1.06
C HIS A 112 -4.71 -0.70 1.71
N ALA A 113 -5.74 0.13 1.88
CA ALA A 113 -5.64 1.39 2.62
C ALA A 113 -5.28 1.15 4.09
N LEU A 114 -5.90 0.17 4.73
CA LEU A 114 -5.58 -0.20 6.13
C LEU A 114 -4.15 -0.72 6.29
N ALA A 115 -3.68 -1.58 5.37
CA ALA A 115 -2.31 -2.08 5.39
C ALA A 115 -1.29 -0.96 5.15
N ALA A 116 -1.59 -0.01 4.25
CA ALA A 116 -0.79 1.20 4.05
C ALA A 116 -0.71 2.03 5.32
N MET A 117 -1.86 2.33 5.95
CA MET A 117 -1.94 3.10 7.18
C MET A 117 -1.16 2.42 8.31
N TYR A 118 -1.30 1.10 8.48
CA TYR A 118 -0.57 0.31 9.46
C TYR A 118 0.96 0.44 9.28
N LEU A 119 1.46 0.17 8.07
CA LEU A 119 2.89 0.21 7.79
C LEU A 119 3.46 1.64 7.92
N ILE A 120 2.76 2.64 7.39
CA ILE A 120 3.21 4.04 7.48
C ILE A 120 3.26 4.48 8.94
N ARG A 121 2.20 4.19 9.73
CA ARG A 121 2.19 4.52 11.15
C ARG A 121 3.35 3.85 11.89
N LYS A 122 3.44 2.52 11.80
CA LYS A 122 4.44 1.74 12.55
C LYS A 122 5.87 2.09 12.16
N ILE A 123 6.18 2.16 10.87
CA ILE A 123 7.55 2.27 10.35
C ILE A 123 7.99 3.73 10.15
N VAL A 124 7.10 4.59 9.67
CA VAL A 124 7.45 5.98 9.32
C VAL A 124 7.21 6.90 10.50
N LEU A 125 6.01 6.86 11.10
CA LEU A 125 5.62 7.81 12.14
C LEU A 125 6.16 7.42 13.51
N ASP A 126 6.02 6.15 13.89
CA ASP A 126 6.47 5.63 15.18
C ASP A 126 7.95 5.21 15.15
N GLY A 127 8.55 5.15 13.94
CA GLY A 127 9.97 4.90 13.75
C GLY A 127 10.43 3.45 14.00
N HIS A 128 9.51 2.49 14.20
CA HIS A 128 9.88 1.09 14.45
C HIS A 128 10.63 0.48 13.24
N PRO A 129 11.58 -0.43 13.48
CA PRO A 129 12.18 -1.21 12.42
C PRO A 129 11.18 -2.22 11.85
N TYR A 130 11.47 -2.73 10.64
CA TYR A 130 10.78 -3.93 10.17
C TYR A 130 11.21 -5.15 10.96
N ASP A 131 10.25 -6.04 11.19
CA ASP A 131 10.46 -7.40 11.66
C ASP A 131 9.56 -8.36 10.87
N ASP A 132 9.74 -9.67 11.07
CA ASP A 132 8.96 -10.72 10.40
C ASP A 132 7.45 -10.55 10.67
N ALA A 133 7.10 -10.23 11.92
CA ALA A 133 5.74 -10.01 12.35
C ALA A 133 5.08 -8.82 11.64
N THR A 134 5.82 -7.77 11.32
CA THR A 134 5.33 -6.59 10.60
C THR A 134 4.90 -6.95 9.19
N PHE A 135 5.69 -7.74 8.46
CA PHE A 135 5.32 -8.19 7.13
C PHE A 135 4.10 -9.11 7.15
N LYS A 136 4.06 -10.04 8.11
CA LYS A 136 2.93 -10.96 8.29
C LYS A 136 1.65 -10.22 8.67
N GLU A 137 1.72 -9.29 9.61
CA GLU A 137 0.55 -8.49 10.03
C GLU A 137 0.04 -7.60 8.90
N ALA A 138 0.94 -6.90 8.20
CA ALA A 138 0.54 -6.08 7.06
C ALA A 138 -0.08 -6.92 5.93
N HIS A 139 0.46 -8.11 5.66
CA HIS A 139 -0.13 -9.06 4.72
C HIS A 139 -1.49 -9.57 5.21
N HIS A 140 -1.61 -9.90 6.50
CA HIS A 140 -2.86 -10.32 7.12
C HIS A 140 -3.96 -9.26 6.94
N ILE A 141 -3.65 -8.00 7.25
CA ILE A 141 -4.56 -6.87 7.04
C ILE A 141 -4.94 -6.76 5.57
N LEU A 142 -3.95 -6.79 4.66
CA LEU A 142 -4.14 -6.64 3.22
C LEU A 142 -5.07 -7.71 2.62
N THR A 143 -5.05 -8.93 3.15
CA THR A 143 -5.76 -10.09 2.58
C THR A 143 -6.94 -10.57 3.42
N TYR A 144 -7.25 -9.86 4.51
CA TYR A 144 -8.37 -10.18 5.40
C TYR A 144 -9.70 -10.24 4.62
N LYS A 145 -10.40 -11.38 4.73
CA LYS A 145 -11.66 -11.69 4.02
C LYS A 145 -11.59 -11.58 2.49
N ILE A 146 -10.42 -11.81 1.92
CA ILE A 146 -10.20 -11.92 0.47
C ILE A 146 -9.81 -13.37 0.18
N ASP A 147 -10.67 -14.07 -0.54
CA ASP A 147 -10.42 -15.47 -0.91
C ASP A 147 -9.64 -15.54 -2.22
N ILE A 148 -8.82 -16.58 -2.35
CA ILE A 148 -8.13 -16.88 -3.60
C ILE A 148 -8.87 -18.02 -4.30
N ASP A 149 -9.37 -17.76 -5.49
CA ASP A 149 -10.05 -18.72 -6.36
C ASP A 149 -9.05 -19.62 -7.13
N ILE A 150 -8.09 -20.22 -6.42
CA ILE A 150 -7.28 -21.34 -6.94
C ILE A 150 -7.94 -22.62 -6.45
N GLU A 151 -8.11 -23.64 -7.30
CA GLU A 151 -8.67 -24.93 -6.89
C GLU A 151 -7.64 -25.80 -6.13
N PRO A 152 -7.96 -26.32 -4.92
CA PRO A 152 -9.16 -26.06 -4.13
C PRO A 152 -9.15 -24.65 -3.51
N ARG A 153 -10.29 -23.95 -3.55
CA ARG A 153 -10.44 -22.54 -3.10
C ARG A 153 -9.71 -22.35 -1.77
N ASN A 154 -8.78 -21.39 -1.75
CA ASN A 154 -7.98 -21.11 -0.56
C ASN A 154 -8.55 -19.86 0.14
N PRO A 155 -9.32 -20.04 1.24
CA PRO A 155 -9.95 -18.90 1.90
C PRO A 155 -8.92 -18.01 2.57
N GLY A 156 -9.23 -16.71 2.66
CA GLY A 156 -8.39 -15.70 3.33
C GLY A 156 -7.92 -16.13 4.72
N THR A 157 -8.75 -16.87 5.45
CA THR A 157 -8.47 -17.37 6.80
C THR A 157 -7.29 -18.34 6.89
N VAL A 158 -6.84 -18.92 5.79
CA VAL A 158 -5.78 -19.93 5.77
C VAL A 158 -4.43 -19.34 5.38
N TYR A 159 -4.39 -18.37 4.47
CA TYR A 159 -3.11 -17.84 3.93
C TYR A 159 -2.76 -16.43 4.42
N SER A 160 -3.70 -15.69 5.02
CA SER A 160 -3.47 -14.31 5.45
C SER A 160 -2.45 -14.22 6.56
N GLY A 161 -1.37 -13.49 6.32
CA GLY A 161 -0.22 -13.38 7.23
C GLY A 161 0.71 -14.59 7.29
N GLU A 162 0.51 -15.61 6.45
CA GLU A 162 1.32 -16.82 6.46
C GLU A 162 2.22 -16.93 5.25
N TYR A 163 3.45 -17.41 5.46
CA TYR A 163 4.34 -17.71 4.34
C TYR A 163 3.80 -18.88 3.52
N ARG A 164 3.91 -18.76 2.19
CA ARG A 164 3.38 -19.78 1.28
C ARG A 164 4.06 -21.11 1.52
N GLN A 165 3.27 -22.16 1.40
CA GLN A 165 3.74 -23.54 1.39
C GLN A 165 3.76 -24.12 -0.03
N SER A 166 3.15 -23.42 -1.00
CA SER A 166 3.10 -23.87 -2.39
C SER A 166 4.41 -23.61 -3.13
N LEU A 167 4.79 -24.60 -3.95
CA LEU A 167 5.92 -24.53 -4.85
C LEU A 167 5.58 -23.68 -6.08
N ASP A 168 6.45 -22.73 -6.38
CA ASP A 168 6.47 -22.03 -7.66
C ASP A 168 7.93 -21.92 -8.10
N MET A 169 8.31 -22.69 -9.12
CA MET A 169 9.71 -22.83 -9.58
C MET A 169 10.33 -21.51 -10.06
N ARG A 170 9.52 -20.46 -10.24
CA ARG A 170 10.01 -19.11 -10.58
C ARG A 170 10.63 -18.40 -9.38
N PHE A 171 10.29 -18.81 -8.17
CA PHE A 171 10.63 -18.13 -6.92
C PHE A 171 11.40 -19.06 -5.97
N LEU A 172 11.77 -18.52 -4.80
CA LEU A 172 12.48 -19.27 -3.77
C LEU A 172 11.64 -20.47 -3.27
N GLU A 173 12.29 -21.55 -2.84
CA GLU A 173 11.58 -22.69 -2.25
C GLU A 173 10.90 -22.28 -0.94
N PRO A 174 9.67 -22.77 -0.65
CA PRO A 174 8.93 -22.43 0.57
C PRO A 174 9.74 -22.58 1.86
N VAL A 175 10.51 -23.66 1.97
CA VAL A 175 11.33 -23.97 3.15
C VAL A 175 12.44 -22.95 3.41
N GLU A 176 12.84 -22.19 2.39
CA GLU A 176 13.91 -21.20 2.47
C GLU A 176 13.39 -19.78 2.74
N ILE A 177 12.09 -19.54 2.59
CA ILE A 177 11.45 -18.21 2.78
C ILE A 177 11.77 -17.62 4.16
N PRO A 178 11.62 -18.34 5.29
CA PRO A 178 11.87 -17.76 6.61
C PRO A 178 13.31 -17.25 6.76
N THR A 179 14.28 -18.04 6.30
CA THR A 179 15.71 -17.68 6.37
C THR A 179 16.02 -16.49 5.47
N ALA A 180 15.48 -16.46 4.25
CA ALA A 180 15.72 -15.36 3.31
C ALA A 180 15.08 -14.04 3.78
N MET A 181 13.86 -14.09 4.32
CA MET A 181 13.20 -12.93 4.92
C MET A 181 13.97 -12.41 6.13
N PHE A 182 14.40 -13.31 7.03
CA PHE A 182 15.21 -12.93 8.19
C PHE A 182 16.50 -12.18 7.78
N ARG A 183 17.23 -12.70 6.80
CA ARG A 183 18.45 -12.04 6.28
C ARG A 183 18.16 -10.68 5.66
N MET A 184 17.13 -10.59 4.81
CA MET A 184 16.74 -9.31 4.20
C MET A 184 16.34 -8.26 5.25
N ILE A 185 15.62 -8.68 6.29
CA ILE A 185 15.23 -7.81 7.40
C ILE A 185 16.44 -7.37 8.21
N ALA A 186 17.37 -8.27 8.52
CA ALA A 186 18.60 -7.94 9.23
C ALA A 186 19.42 -6.87 8.48
N ASP A 187 19.60 -7.04 7.17
CA ASP A 187 20.29 -6.07 6.32
C ASP A 187 19.54 -4.72 6.27
N LEU A 188 18.21 -4.77 6.23
CA LEU A 188 17.37 -3.58 6.23
C LEU A 188 17.48 -2.80 7.54
N ILE A 189 17.51 -3.48 8.69
CA ILE A 189 17.70 -2.85 10.00
C ILE A 189 19.05 -2.14 10.06
N VAL A 190 20.11 -2.80 9.57
CA VAL A 190 21.45 -2.18 9.49
C VAL A 190 21.40 -0.94 8.61
N TYR A 191 20.81 -1.01 7.42
CA TYR A 191 20.64 0.14 6.52
C TYR A 191 19.85 1.28 7.18
N GLN A 192 18.73 0.97 7.84
CA GLN A 192 17.86 1.96 8.50
C GLN A 192 18.48 2.60 9.75
N SER A 193 19.50 1.97 10.35
CA SER A 193 20.25 2.51 11.49
C SER A 193 21.31 3.55 11.07
N GLN A 194 21.68 3.57 9.79
CA GLN A 194 22.64 4.54 9.28
C GLN A 194 21.98 5.92 9.13
N PRO A 195 22.72 7.02 9.35
CA PRO A 195 22.17 8.34 9.10
C PRO A 195 21.78 8.45 7.63
N ILE A 196 20.69 9.18 7.37
CA ILE A 196 20.22 9.40 6.01
C ILE A 196 21.30 10.17 5.24
N HIS A 197 22.00 9.48 4.35
CA HIS A 197 23.08 10.01 3.53
C HIS A 197 22.81 9.76 2.05
N GLY A 198 23.49 10.53 1.20
CA GLY A 198 23.32 10.47 -0.25
C GLY A 198 22.17 11.32 -0.77
N ASP A 199 22.14 11.49 -2.09
CA ASP A 199 21.03 12.16 -2.78
C ASP A 199 19.78 11.28 -2.80
N ALA A 200 18.65 11.85 -3.26
CA ALA A 200 17.39 11.11 -3.37
C ALA A 200 17.52 9.86 -4.24
N TYR A 201 18.35 9.93 -5.29
CA TYR A 201 18.58 8.81 -6.20
C TYR A 201 19.20 7.60 -5.50
N ARG A 202 20.26 7.80 -4.70
CA ARG A 202 20.87 6.71 -3.91
C ARG A 202 19.89 6.07 -2.94
N ARG A 203 19.06 6.88 -2.26
CA ARG A 203 18.03 6.38 -1.35
C ARG A 203 16.96 5.57 -2.07
N ILE A 204 16.58 5.97 -3.28
CA ILE A 204 15.68 5.20 -4.15
C ILE A 204 16.34 3.88 -4.55
N CYS A 205 17.59 3.88 -5.01
CA CYS A 205 18.30 2.64 -5.38
C CYS A 205 18.36 1.63 -4.21
N SER A 206 18.61 2.11 -2.99
CA SER A 206 18.59 1.25 -1.81
C SER A 206 17.20 0.73 -1.49
N ALA A 207 16.15 1.57 -1.57
CA ALA A 207 14.78 1.12 -1.36
C ALA A 207 14.36 0.06 -2.39
N THR A 208 14.69 0.27 -3.67
CA THR A 208 14.36 -0.68 -4.74
C THR A 208 15.14 -1.98 -4.65
N GLU A 209 16.35 -1.95 -4.07
CA GLU A 209 17.12 -3.17 -3.80
C GLU A 209 16.36 -4.11 -2.83
N PHE A 210 15.92 -3.61 -1.68
CA PHE A 210 15.14 -4.41 -0.72
C PHE A 210 13.82 -4.89 -1.33
N CYS A 211 13.14 -4.03 -2.08
CA CYS A 211 11.91 -4.38 -2.79
C CYS A 211 12.11 -5.48 -3.85
N HIS A 212 13.21 -5.45 -4.58
CA HIS A 212 13.59 -6.49 -5.52
C HIS A 212 13.85 -7.82 -4.78
N ARG A 213 14.60 -7.80 -3.66
CA ARG A 213 14.81 -9.00 -2.83
C ARG A 213 13.48 -9.59 -2.37
N PHE A 214 12.55 -8.75 -1.90
CA PHE A 214 11.21 -9.18 -1.49
C PHE A 214 10.46 -9.87 -2.64
N ASN A 215 10.50 -9.32 -3.86
CA ASN A 215 9.87 -9.94 -5.03
C ASN A 215 10.50 -11.28 -5.40
N MET A 216 11.83 -11.42 -5.26
CA MET A 216 12.54 -12.66 -5.52
C MET A 216 12.21 -13.76 -4.49
N ILE A 217 12.06 -13.39 -3.22
CA ILE A 217 11.62 -14.30 -2.15
C ILE A 217 10.16 -14.71 -2.39
N ARG A 218 9.31 -13.73 -2.72
CA ARG A 218 7.85 -13.87 -2.88
C ARG A 218 7.24 -14.65 -1.71
N PRO A 219 7.27 -14.08 -0.50
CA PRO A 219 7.03 -14.84 0.73
C PRO A 219 5.60 -15.37 0.88
N PHE A 220 4.60 -14.73 0.28
CA PHE A 220 3.19 -15.03 0.51
C PHE A 220 2.52 -15.79 -0.64
N GLN A 221 1.34 -16.36 -0.41
CA GLN A 221 0.59 -17.09 -1.44
C GLN A 221 0.03 -16.15 -2.51
N ASP A 222 -0.56 -15.03 -2.08
CA ASP A 222 -1.03 -13.95 -2.94
C ASP A 222 -0.62 -12.60 -2.32
N GLY A 223 -1.02 -11.46 -2.90
CA GLY A 223 -0.82 -10.14 -2.32
C GLY A 223 0.62 -9.61 -2.42
N ASN A 224 1.60 -10.44 -2.79
CA ASN A 224 3.02 -10.05 -2.88
C ASN A 224 3.26 -8.76 -3.67
N GLY A 225 2.61 -8.59 -4.83
CA GLY A 225 2.78 -7.36 -5.62
C GLY A 225 2.30 -6.10 -4.88
N ARG A 226 1.15 -6.19 -4.20
CA ARG A 226 0.61 -5.09 -3.38
C ARG A 226 1.48 -4.85 -2.14
N MET A 227 1.91 -5.91 -1.46
CA MET A 227 2.87 -5.85 -0.35
C MET A 227 4.20 -5.20 -0.76
N HIS A 228 4.74 -5.56 -1.92
CA HIS A 228 5.95 -4.95 -2.48
C HIS A 228 5.77 -3.42 -2.63
N ARG A 229 4.64 -2.97 -3.17
CA ARG A 229 4.37 -1.54 -3.39
C ARG A 229 4.13 -0.78 -2.09
N LEU A 230 3.49 -1.42 -1.10
CA LEU A 230 3.40 -0.89 0.26
C LEU A 230 4.77 -0.78 0.92
N PHE A 231 5.61 -1.79 0.76
CA PHE A 231 6.98 -1.81 1.26
C PHE A 231 7.84 -0.71 0.61
N LEU A 232 7.75 -0.55 -0.70
CA LEU A 232 8.42 0.55 -1.41
C LEU A 232 7.94 1.91 -0.91
N THR A 233 6.63 2.10 -0.80
CA THR A 233 6.03 3.36 -0.33
C THR A 233 6.57 3.77 1.04
N THR A 234 6.63 2.81 1.96
CA THR A 234 7.05 3.04 3.35
C THR A 234 8.54 3.29 3.47
N LEU A 235 9.38 2.63 2.66
CA LEU A 235 10.81 2.95 2.55
C LEU A 235 11.05 4.35 1.96
N LEU A 236 10.31 4.74 0.91
CA LEU A 236 10.42 6.08 0.32
C LEU A 236 10.02 7.16 1.32
N LEU A 237 8.87 7.00 2.00
CA LEU A 237 8.41 7.95 3.00
C LEU A 237 9.41 8.10 4.14
N ARG A 238 9.94 7.00 4.68
CA ARG A 238 10.98 7.04 5.72
C ARG A 238 12.25 7.74 5.26
N ALA A 239 12.57 7.68 3.96
CA ALA A 239 13.69 8.38 3.34
C ALA A 239 13.40 9.86 3.01
N GLY A 240 12.23 10.39 3.40
CA GLY A 240 11.78 11.75 3.09
C GLY A 240 11.42 11.95 1.61
N ILE A 241 11.06 10.88 0.91
CA ILE A 241 10.74 10.88 -0.52
C ILE A 241 9.24 10.60 -0.68
N CYS A 242 8.60 11.32 -1.60
CA CYS A 242 7.20 11.08 -1.96
C CYS A 242 7.02 9.62 -2.45
N PRO A 243 5.91 8.96 -2.10
CA PRO A 243 5.55 7.67 -2.69
C PRO A 243 5.55 7.73 -4.21
N ALA A 244 6.04 6.67 -4.86
CA ALA A 244 5.95 6.53 -6.31
C ALA A 244 4.51 6.17 -6.70
N VAL A 245 3.92 6.95 -7.61
CA VAL A 245 2.55 6.77 -8.07
C VAL A 245 2.57 6.26 -9.51
N TYR A 246 2.15 5.01 -9.70
CA TYR A 246 2.16 4.36 -11.01
C TYR A 246 1.06 3.30 -11.13
N GLY A 247 0.78 2.87 -12.36
CA GLY A 247 -0.29 1.91 -12.65
C GLY A 247 -1.64 2.56 -12.92
N LEU A 248 -1.70 3.89 -12.89
CA LEU A 248 -2.87 4.70 -13.24
C LEU A 248 -3.24 4.48 -14.72
N TYR A 249 -2.23 4.51 -15.59
CA TYR A 249 -2.39 4.35 -17.04
C TYR A 249 -1.94 2.96 -17.50
N ALA A 250 -2.48 2.51 -18.63
CA ALA A 250 -2.13 1.21 -19.21
C ALA A 250 -0.64 1.11 -19.56
N PHE A 251 -0.04 2.22 -19.99
CA PHE A 251 1.37 2.30 -20.33
C PHE A 251 2.27 2.07 -19.11
N ASP A 252 1.98 2.70 -17.97
CA ASP A 252 2.72 2.49 -16.71
C ASP A 252 2.65 1.03 -16.27
N ARG A 253 1.46 0.41 -16.36
CA ARG A 253 1.28 -1.02 -16.02
C ARG A 253 2.12 -1.91 -16.91
N PHE A 254 2.18 -1.61 -18.21
CA PHE A 254 2.99 -2.34 -19.17
C PHE A 254 4.50 -2.17 -18.88
N GLN A 255 4.95 -0.95 -18.60
CA GLN A 255 6.35 -0.70 -18.24
C GLN A 255 6.74 -1.37 -16.93
N TYR A 256 5.92 -1.24 -15.89
CA TYR A 256 6.16 -1.90 -14.60
C TYR A 256 6.23 -3.42 -14.77
N SER A 257 5.36 -4.03 -15.57
CA SER A 257 5.40 -5.47 -15.84
C SER A 257 6.73 -5.92 -16.46
N GLN A 258 7.32 -5.11 -17.36
CA GLN A 258 8.65 -5.40 -17.92
C GLN A 258 9.77 -5.27 -16.88
N VAL A 259 9.70 -4.24 -16.04
CA VAL A 259 10.66 -4.02 -14.96
C VAL A 259 10.60 -5.16 -13.94
N GLU A 260 9.39 -5.51 -13.49
CA GLU A 260 9.13 -6.59 -12.53
C GLU A 260 9.55 -7.95 -13.12
N SER A 261 9.23 -8.21 -14.38
CA SER A 261 9.67 -9.43 -15.07
C SER A 261 11.20 -9.53 -15.16
N GLY A 262 11.88 -8.40 -15.34
CA GLY A 262 13.33 -8.31 -15.30
C GLY A 262 13.96 -8.72 -13.96
N CYS A 263 13.18 -8.71 -12.87
CA CYS A 263 13.62 -9.17 -11.56
C CYS A 263 13.78 -10.70 -11.46
N TYR A 264 13.23 -11.48 -12.39
CA TYR A 264 13.11 -12.95 -12.30
C TYR A 264 14.03 -13.73 -13.28
N ARG A 265 15.27 -13.29 -13.49
CA ARG A 265 16.22 -13.96 -14.40
C ARG A 265 16.44 -15.46 -14.03
N PRO A 266 16.60 -16.36 -15.02
CA PRO A 266 16.95 -17.76 -14.76
C PRO A 266 18.24 -17.88 -13.93
N GLY A 267 18.24 -18.70 -12.87
CA GLY A 267 19.36 -18.86 -11.94
C GLY A 267 19.28 -18.02 -10.67
N ASN A 268 18.27 -17.16 -10.53
CA ASN A 268 18.10 -16.28 -9.37
C ASN A 268 17.96 -17.00 -8.03
N GLN A 269 17.52 -18.27 -7.98
CA GLN A 269 17.52 -19.05 -6.75
C GLN A 269 18.94 -19.21 -6.17
N GLY A 270 19.96 -19.36 -7.02
CA GLY A 270 21.37 -19.37 -6.60
C GLY A 270 21.81 -18.02 -6.03
N LEU A 271 21.39 -16.92 -6.65
CA LEU A 271 21.73 -15.56 -6.20
C LEU A 271 21.13 -15.21 -4.82
N ILE A 272 19.93 -15.70 -4.49
CA ILE A 272 19.36 -15.54 -3.14
C ILE A 272 20.19 -16.30 -2.09
N ARG A 273 20.76 -17.45 -2.47
CA ARG A 273 21.55 -18.32 -1.58
C ARG A 273 23.00 -17.85 -1.41
N GLU A 274 23.60 -17.31 -2.46
CA GLU A 274 25.03 -16.95 -2.55
C GLU A 274 25.39 -15.56 -2.00
N GLU A 275 24.49 -14.91 -1.26
CA GLU A 275 24.71 -13.58 -0.63
C GLU A 275 25.04 -12.43 -1.61
N ASN A 276 25.06 -12.68 -2.92
CA ASN A 276 25.26 -11.67 -3.95
C ASN A 276 23.93 -11.05 -4.37
N VAL A 277 23.70 -9.88 -3.76
CA VAL A 277 22.49 -9.09 -3.78
C VAL A 277 22.26 -8.47 -5.16
N ILE A 278 21.29 -9.04 -5.89
CA ILE A 278 20.63 -8.48 -7.10
C ILE A 278 21.58 -7.99 -8.20
N ALA A 279 21.40 -8.48 -9.43
CA ALA A 279 22.11 -7.92 -10.57
C ALA A 279 21.92 -6.39 -10.65
N PHE A 280 23.02 -5.63 -10.50
CA PHE A 280 23.00 -4.15 -10.43
C PHE A 280 22.15 -3.51 -11.54
N GLU A 281 22.22 -4.06 -12.75
CA GLU A 281 21.48 -3.59 -13.91
C GLU A 281 19.94 -3.70 -13.75
N THR A 282 19.43 -4.76 -13.12
CA THR A 282 17.97 -4.96 -12.96
C THR A 282 17.41 -4.07 -11.86
N ASN A 283 18.13 -3.94 -10.73
CA ASN A 283 17.78 -2.95 -9.71
C ASN A 283 17.76 -1.52 -10.29
N LEU A 284 18.75 -1.17 -11.12
CA LEU A 284 18.83 0.15 -11.75
C LEU A 284 17.60 0.48 -12.60
N ARG A 285 17.04 -0.51 -13.31
CA ARG A 285 15.81 -0.32 -14.10
C ARG A 285 14.60 -0.04 -13.19
N LEU A 286 14.48 -0.75 -12.07
CA LEU A 286 13.45 -0.49 -11.07
C LEU A 286 13.63 0.88 -10.41
N ALA A 287 14.85 1.23 -10.00
CA ALA A 287 15.18 2.54 -9.45
C ALA A 287 14.83 3.68 -10.41
N LYS A 288 15.18 3.55 -11.69
CA LYS A 288 14.84 4.53 -12.72
C LYS A 288 13.32 4.64 -12.91
N PHE A 289 12.62 3.51 -12.99
CA PHE A 289 11.17 3.51 -13.10
C PHE A 289 10.53 4.22 -11.90
N VAL A 290 10.99 3.94 -10.68
CA VAL A 290 10.51 4.60 -9.46
C VAL A 290 10.81 6.10 -9.50
N LEU A 291 12.01 6.50 -9.93
CA LEU A 291 12.41 7.90 -10.07
C LEU A 291 11.46 8.67 -11.02
N ASP A 292 11.11 8.06 -12.15
CA ASP A 292 10.22 8.68 -13.14
C ASP A 292 8.80 8.86 -12.60
N HIS A 293 8.38 8.04 -11.62
CA HIS A 293 7.04 8.08 -11.00
C HIS A 293 6.99 8.79 -9.65
N ILE A 294 8.10 9.41 -9.23
CA ILE A 294 8.11 10.46 -8.19
C ILE A 294 8.30 11.85 -8.79
N HIS A 295 8.48 11.96 -10.12
CA HIS A 295 8.67 13.23 -10.82
C HIS A 295 7.34 13.99 -10.85
N GLY A 296 7.20 14.98 -9.97
CA GLY A 296 5.92 15.63 -9.62
C GLY A 296 5.65 15.61 -8.12
N GLY A 297 6.36 14.75 -7.37
CA GLY A 297 6.33 14.70 -5.92
C GLY A 297 4.90 14.63 -5.38
N TRP A 298 4.60 15.53 -4.45
CA TRP A 298 3.31 15.63 -3.80
C TRP A 298 2.27 16.43 -4.59
N ASP A 299 2.66 16.99 -5.75
CA ASP A 299 1.74 17.71 -6.61
C ASP A 299 0.84 16.72 -7.35
N SER A 300 -0.47 16.95 -7.25
CA SER A 300 -1.45 16.14 -7.97
C SER A 300 -1.78 16.78 -9.32
N PRO A 301 -1.91 15.97 -10.40
CA PRO A 301 -2.54 16.44 -11.62
C PRO A 301 -3.91 17.06 -11.32
N ALA A 302 -4.20 18.22 -11.91
CA ALA A 302 -5.41 19.00 -11.60
C ALA A 302 -6.70 18.15 -11.69
N ASP A 303 -6.81 17.29 -12.71
CA ASP A 303 -7.98 16.42 -12.90
C ASP A 303 -8.18 15.42 -11.77
N HIS A 304 -7.07 14.89 -11.23
CA HIS A 304 -7.10 13.91 -10.14
C HIS A 304 -7.45 14.58 -8.81
N MET A 305 -6.87 15.74 -8.53
CA MET A 305 -7.24 16.56 -7.37
C MET A 305 -8.69 17.03 -7.45
N ASN A 306 -9.17 17.47 -8.61
CA ASN A 306 -10.56 17.88 -8.80
C ASN A 306 -11.52 16.72 -8.54
N THR A 307 -11.23 15.54 -9.09
CA THR A 307 -12.00 14.33 -8.82
C THR A 307 -12.00 14.01 -7.32
N PHE A 308 -10.84 14.08 -6.67
CA PHE A 308 -10.71 13.86 -5.23
C PHE A 308 -11.58 14.82 -4.41
N LEU A 309 -11.49 16.13 -4.68
CA LEU A 309 -12.25 17.16 -3.96
C LEU A 309 -13.76 17.03 -4.20
N GLN A 310 -14.19 16.72 -5.42
CA GLN A 310 -15.61 16.49 -5.73
C GLN A 310 -16.20 15.34 -4.91
N VAL A 311 -15.45 14.25 -4.74
CA VAL A 311 -15.97 13.04 -4.08
C VAL A 311 -15.79 13.05 -2.56
N THR A 312 -14.80 13.80 -2.04
CA THR A 312 -14.50 13.86 -0.60
C THR A 312 -14.98 15.13 0.09
N CYS A 313 -15.20 16.21 -0.66
CA CYS A 313 -15.65 17.51 -0.17
C CYS A 313 -16.79 18.09 -1.03
N PRO A 314 -17.94 17.40 -1.15
CA PRO A 314 -19.04 17.81 -2.03
C PRO A 314 -19.65 19.19 -1.71
N ARG A 315 -19.40 19.74 -0.51
CA ARG A 315 -19.92 21.05 -0.08
C ARG A 315 -19.22 22.27 -0.68
N LEU A 316 -18.12 22.11 -1.41
CA LEU A 316 -17.41 23.24 -2.06
C LEU A 316 -17.97 23.61 -3.44
N HIS A 317 -18.86 22.79 -4.00
CA HIS A 317 -19.56 23.05 -5.25
C HIS A 317 -21.08 23.11 -5.03
N ASP A 318 -21.53 24.08 -4.23
CA ASP A 318 -22.91 24.56 -4.35
C ASP A 318 -22.92 25.80 -5.25
N PRO A 319 -23.36 25.69 -6.52
CA PRO A 319 -23.45 26.84 -7.43
C PRO A 319 -24.47 27.88 -6.97
N SER A 320 -25.30 27.56 -5.96
CA SER A 320 -26.40 28.41 -5.50
C SER A 320 -25.97 29.61 -4.64
N SER A 321 -24.72 29.71 -4.18
CA SER A 321 -24.26 30.89 -3.40
C SER A 321 -23.84 32.10 -4.23
N SER A 322 -23.95 32.04 -5.58
CA SER A 322 -23.58 33.16 -6.46
C SER A 322 -24.73 34.07 -6.89
N ARG A 323 -25.96 33.87 -6.38
CA ARG A 323 -27.05 34.82 -6.58
C ARG A 323 -27.07 35.86 -5.45
N MET A 324 -26.27 36.91 -5.59
CA MET A 324 -26.65 38.20 -5.03
C MET A 324 -27.84 38.72 -5.84
N GLU A 325 -29.01 38.78 -5.21
CA GLU A 325 -30.13 39.57 -5.71
C GLU A 325 -29.78 41.06 -5.62
N PRO A 326 -30.16 41.87 -6.63
CA PRO A 326 -30.05 43.32 -6.54
C PRO A 326 -31.28 43.90 -5.80
N GLU A 327 -31.03 44.71 -4.78
CA GLU A 327 -31.96 45.78 -4.36
C GLU A 327 -31.49 47.13 -4.93
#